data_AF-A0AAW9E6T7-F1
#
_entry.id   AF-A0AAW9E6T7-F1
#
_cell.length_a   1.000
_cell.length_b   1.000
_cell.length_c   1.000
_cell.angle_alpha   90.00
_cell.angle_beta   90.00
_cell.angle_gamma   90.00
#
_symmetry.space_group_name_H-M   'P 1'
#
loop_
_entity.id
_entity.type
_entity.pdbx_description
1 polymer ?
#
loop_
_entity_poly.entity_id
_entity_poly.type
_entity_poly.pdbx_seq_one_letter_code
_entity_poly.pdbx_strand_id
1 'polypeptide(L)'
;MTKPVYLHTDNDVEILKTFDMVLSHMQAIADPYQWKWVITGWHSILQNAMVLALCQGDDFQVYLADGKASTRDIYQQICNDDFTNINKLQLPSFMTLYRATRKSSGFTPSEDCTVAMDKLHQLRNDFIHYHPGGWSLQVDGLPQWILASGELLDHFLASREVVRWYDENDEKAFREKYAEFQDRLHGVMSVYS
;
A
#
# COMPACT_ATOMS: atom_id res chain seq x y z
N MET A 1 -30.39 -9.21 24.05
CA MET A 1 -28.95 -9.46 23.85
C MET A 1 -28.54 -8.79 22.56
N THR A 2 -27.63 -7.82 22.62
CA THR A 2 -27.02 -7.22 21.42
C THR A 2 -26.07 -8.24 20.79
N LYS A 3 -26.13 -8.40 19.47
CA LYS A 3 -25.19 -9.28 18.76
C LYS A 3 -23.77 -8.72 18.92
N PRO A 4 -22.74 -9.59 19.05
CA PRO A 4 -21.36 -9.14 19.05
C PRO A 4 -21.02 -8.47 17.71
N VAL A 5 -20.23 -7.40 17.79
CA VAL A 5 -19.71 -6.66 16.63
C VAL A 5 -18.27 -7.13 16.39
N TYR A 6 -17.96 -7.52 15.16
CA TYR A 6 -16.62 -7.97 14.74
C TYR A 6 -16.01 -6.97 13.77
N LEU A 7 -14.70 -6.73 13.91
CA LEU A 7 -13.90 -6.05 12.89
C LEU A 7 -13.45 -7.10 11.87
N HIS A 8 -13.83 -6.90 10.61
CA HIS A 8 -13.33 -7.67 9.48
C HIS A 8 -12.31 -6.81 8.71
N THR A 9 -11.17 -7.40 8.37
CA THR A 9 -10.12 -6.75 7.58
C THR A 9 -9.48 -7.79 6.65
N ASP A 10 -9.29 -7.38 5.41
CA ASP A 10 -8.55 -8.05 4.34
C ASP A 10 -7.90 -6.95 3.48
N ASN A 11 -7.08 -7.32 2.51
CA ASN A 11 -6.29 -6.35 1.74
C ASN A 11 -7.18 -5.36 0.97
N ASP A 12 -8.29 -5.84 0.41
CA ASP A 12 -9.25 -5.11 -0.41
C ASP A 12 -9.94 -4.03 0.43
N VAL A 13 -10.52 -4.45 1.56
CA VAL A 13 -11.18 -3.57 2.54
C VAL A 13 -10.17 -2.59 3.13
N GLU A 14 -8.96 -3.04 3.44
CA GLU A 14 -7.90 -2.20 4.01
C GLU A 14 -7.55 -1.05 3.07
N ILE A 15 -7.40 -1.31 1.76
CA ILE A 15 -7.14 -0.25 0.76
C ILE A 15 -8.30 0.75 0.75
N LEU A 16 -9.55 0.29 0.63
CA LEU A 16 -10.71 1.17 0.51
C LEU A 16 -10.91 2.03 1.77
N LYS A 17 -10.72 1.45 2.96
CA LYS A 17 -10.80 2.16 4.24
C LYS A 17 -9.61 3.09 4.45
N THR A 18 -8.43 2.73 3.97
CA THR A 18 -7.27 3.62 4.02
C THR A 18 -7.46 4.81 3.09
N PHE A 19 -8.08 4.64 1.91
CA PHE A 19 -8.47 5.77 1.06
C PHE A 19 -9.43 6.72 1.79
N ASP A 20 -10.48 6.22 2.45
CA ASP A 20 -11.40 7.05 3.25
C ASP A 20 -10.66 7.89 4.29
N MET A 21 -9.71 7.27 4.99
CA MET A 21 -8.86 7.93 5.98
C MET A 21 -7.97 9.01 5.33
N VAL A 22 -7.26 8.68 4.24
CA VAL A 22 -6.37 9.61 3.54
C VAL A 22 -7.15 10.81 3.00
N LEU A 23 -8.29 10.58 2.35
CA LEU A 23 -9.17 11.65 1.85
C LEU A 23 -9.62 12.58 2.98
N SER A 24 -9.94 12.04 4.15
CA SER A 24 -10.31 12.84 5.33
C SER A 24 -9.14 13.71 5.80
N HIS A 25 -7.91 13.18 5.84
CA HIS A 25 -6.73 13.99 6.18
C HIS A 25 -6.40 15.05 5.12
N MET A 26 -6.65 14.75 3.84
CA MET A 26 -6.49 15.73 2.77
C MET A 26 -7.47 16.92 2.88
N GLN A 27 -8.67 16.73 3.44
CA GLN A 27 -9.58 17.86 3.71
C GLN A 27 -9.03 18.82 4.75
N ALA A 28 -8.24 18.31 5.69
CA ALA A 28 -7.63 19.09 6.77
C ALA A 28 -6.18 19.51 6.47
N ILE A 29 -5.71 19.36 5.22
CA ILE A 29 -4.29 19.53 4.84
C ILE A 29 -3.73 20.95 5.01
N ALA A 30 -4.58 21.92 5.31
CA ALA A 30 -4.16 23.25 5.74
C ALA A 30 -3.37 23.20 7.06
N ASP A 31 -3.58 22.17 7.88
CA ASP A 31 -2.67 21.78 8.96
C ASP A 31 -1.56 20.87 8.38
N PRO A 32 -0.29 21.32 8.35
CA PRO A 32 0.81 20.53 7.79
C PRO A 32 1.02 19.18 8.49
N TYR A 33 0.59 19.04 9.75
CA TYR A 33 0.73 17.78 10.48
C TYR A 33 -0.09 16.65 9.83
N GLN A 34 -1.13 16.99 9.05
CA GLN A 34 -1.92 16.00 8.33
C GLN A 34 -1.09 15.25 7.26
N TRP A 35 -0.02 15.83 6.73
CA TRP A 35 0.89 15.16 5.79
C TRP A 35 1.48 13.87 6.34
N LYS A 36 1.72 13.79 7.67
CA LYS A 36 2.15 12.56 8.32
C LYS A 36 1.19 11.40 8.05
N TRP A 37 -0.11 11.66 8.21
CA TRP A 37 -1.15 10.65 8.05
C TRP A 37 -1.46 10.37 6.57
N VAL A 38 -1.38 11.39 5.71
CA VAL A 38 -1.47 11.20 4.26
C VAL A 38 -0.34 10.29 3.77
N ILE A 39 0.92 10.54 4.14
CA ILE A 39 2.06 9.69 3.76
C ILE A 39 1.90 8.28 4.30
N THR A 40 1.52 8.14 5.58
CA THR A 40 1.37 6.82 6.21
C THR A 40 0.26 6.00 5.56
N GLY A 41 -0.90 6.61 5.30
CA GLY A 41 -2.02 5.96 4.63
C GLY A 41 -1.72 5.65 3.17
N TRP A 42 -1.11 6.59 2.44
CA TRP A 42 -0.72 6.37 1.06
C TRP A 42 0.31 5.23 0.91
N HIS A 43 1.30 5.18 1.81
CA HIS A 43 2.23 4.06 1.89
C HIS A 43 1.52 2.71 2.15
N SER A 44 0.54 2.69 3.04
CA SER A 44 -0.29 1.51 3.32
C SER A 44 -1.11 1.07 2.08
N ILE A 45 -1.71 2.02 1.35
CA ILE A 45 -2.43 1.73 0.10
C ILE A 45 -1.50 1.05 -0.91
N LEU A 46 -0.32 1.64 -1.16
CA LEU A 46 0.66 1.07 -2.08
C LEU A 46 1.11 -0.33 -1.62
N GLN A 47 1.34 -0.52 -0.32
CA GLN A 47 1.75 -1.81 0.24
C GLN A 47 0.68 -2.88 -0.01
N ASN A 48 -0.57 -2.62 0.35
CA ASN A 48 -1.67 -3.57 0.16
C ASN A 48 -1.94 -3.84 -1.32
N ALA A 49 -1.81 -2.82 -2.19
CA ALA A 49 -1.93 -3.01 -3.63
C ALA A 49 -0.83 -3.96 -4.17
N MET A 50 0.41 -3.85 -3.67
CA MET A 50 1.48 -4.80 -4.01
C MET A 50 1.21 -6.21 -3.48
N VAL A 51 0.61 -6.35 -2.29
CA VAL A 51 0.18 -7.64 -1.75
C VAL A 51 -0.85 -8.28 -2.66
N LEU A 52 -1.92 -7.56 -3.02
CA LEU A 52 -2.94 -8.03 -3.95
C LEU A 52 -2.33 -8.46 -5.29
N ALA A 53 -1.40 -7.66 -5.82
CA ALA A 53 -0.72 -7.97 -7.08
C ALA A 53 0.17 -9.23 -7.03
N LEU A 54 0.70 -9.57 -5.85
CA LEU A 54 1.57 -10.72 -5.65
C LEU A 54 0.81 -11.99 -5.25
N CYS A 55 -0.32 -11.88 -4.55
CA CYS A 55 -1.11 -13.04 -4.13
C CYS A 55 -1.65 -13.83 -5.33
N GLN A 56 -2.18 -13.18 -6.38
CA GLN A 56 -2.66 -13.87 -7.61
C GLN A 56 -3.63 -15.06 -7.37
N GLY A 57 -4.36 -15.06 -6.24
CA GLY A 57 -5.25 -16.15 -5.82
C GLY A 57 -4.61 -17.21 -4.90
N ASP A 58 -3.34 -17.05 -4.53
CA ASP A 58 -2.62 -17.81 -3.52
C ASP A 58 -1.89 -16.84 -2.57
N ASP A 59 -2.48 -16.61 -1.39
CA ASP A 59 -1.94 -15.70 -0.38
C ASP A 59 -0.53 -16.07 0.09
N PHE A 60 -0.07 -17.30 -0.16
CA PHE A 60 1.28 -17.70 0.21
C PHE A 60 2.36 -17.12 -0.71
N GLN A 61 2.01 -16.72 -1.95
CA GLN A 61 2.96 -16.18 -2.92
C GLN A 61 3.66 -14.92 -2.42
N VAL A 62 2.94 -14.08 -1.66
CA VAL A 62 3.51 -12.84 -1.12
C VAL A 62 4.71 -13.12 -0.19
N TYR A 63 4.68 -14.20 0.60
CA TYR A 63 5.76 -14.56 1.53
C TYR A 63 7.00 -15.09 0.82
N LEU A 64 6.91 -15.47 -0.45
CA LEU A 64 8.06 -15.91 -1.24
C LEU A 64 8.91 -14.73 -1.73
N ALA A 65 8.39 -13.49 -1.67
CA ALA A 65 9.03 -12.32 -2.24
C ALA A 65 10.38 -11.98 -1.60
N ASP A 66 10.59 -12.32 -0.31
CA ASP A 66 11.87 -12.12 0.38
C ASP A 66 12.79 -13.35 0.37
N GLY A 67 12.34 -14.45 -0.24
CA GLY A 67 13.07 -15.71 -0.34
C GLY A 67 13.27 -16.46 0.99
N LYS A 68 12.64 -16.04 2.09
CA LYS A 68 12.74 -16.72 3.39
C LYS A 68 11.80 -17.90 3.54
N ALA A 69 10.80 -18.00 2.67
CA ALA A 69 9.90 -19.14 2.57
C ALA A 69 10.04 -19.82 1.21
N SER A 70 9.72 -21.12 1.14
CA SER A 70 9.63 -21.85 -0.12
C SER A 70 8.24 -22.48 -0.27
N THR A 71 7.74 -22.54 -1.50
CA THR A 71 6.46 -23.20 -1.82
C THR A 71 6.44 -24.65 -1.33
N ARG A 72 7.58 -25.34 -1.43
CA ARG A 72 7.72 -26.73 -0.96
C ARG A 72 7.52 -26.82 0.55
N ASP A 73 8.16 -25.94 1.32
CA ASP A 73 8.08 -25.97 2.79
C ASP A 73 6.69 -25.59 3.29
N ILE A 74 6.04 -24.62 2.65
CA ILE A 74 4.66 -24.24 2.96
C ILE A 74 3.72 -25.41 2.65
N TYR A 75 3.82 -26.01 1.46
CA TYR A 75 2.96 -27.13 1.06
C TYR A 75 3.15 -28.35 1.97
N GLN A 76 4.40 -28.69 2.30
CA GLN A 76 4.70 -29.80 3.20
C GLN A 76 4.11 -29.58 4.60
N GLN A 77 4.14 -28.36 5.11
CA GLN A 77 3.52 -28.01 6.40
C GLN A 77 2.00 -28.15 6.36
N ILE A 78 1.34 -27.66 5.30
CA ILE A 78 -0.12 -27.82 5.11
C ILE A 78 -0.50 -29.30 5.07
N CYS A 79 0.21 -30.12 4.29
CA CYS A 79 -0.07 -31.56 4.19
C CYS A 79 0.10 -32.31 5.52
N ASN A 80 0.91 -31.79 6.44
CA ASN A 80 1.19 -32.40 7.74
C ASN A 80 0.31 -31.82 8.88
N ASP A 81 -0.64 -30.93 8.58
CA ASP A 81 -1.40 -30.15 9.56
C ASP A 81 -0.50 -29.39 10.56
N ASP A 82 0.72 -29.01 10.15
CA ASP A 82 1.68 -28.27 10.97
C ASP A 82 1.71 -26.79 10.58
N PHE A 83 0.93 -25.98 11.28
CA PHE A 83 0.85 -24.53 11.05
C PHE A 83 1.83 -23.71 11.91
N THR A 84 2.78 -24.34 12.60
CA THR A 84 3.64 -23.66 13.58
C THR A 84 4.55 -22.60 12.97
N ASN A 85 5.05 -22.80 11.73
CA ASN A 85 5.86 -21.80 11.05
C ASN A 85 5.06 -20.97 10.03
N ILE A 86 3.99 -21.52 9.44
CA ILE A 86 3.05 -20.75 8.61
C ILE A 86 2.48 -19.56 9.38
N ASN A 87 2.05 -19.75 10.63
CA ASN A 87 1.52 -18.67 11.47
C ASN A 87 2.56 -17.62 11.90
N LYS A 88 3.84 -17.87 11.63
CA LYS A 88 4.94 -16.94 11.92
C LYS A 88 5.42 -16.20 10.68
N LEU A 89 4.94 -16.56 9.48
CA LEU A 89 5.26 -15.84 8.26
C LEU A 89 4.91 -14.36 8.45
N GLN A 90 5.87 -13.51 8.12
CA GLN A 90 5.72 -12.07 8.20
C GLN A 90 5.65 -11.54 6.78
N LEU A 91 4.82 -10.51 6.59
CA LEU A 91 4.80 -9.79 5.33
C LEU A 91 6.22 -9.25 5.04
N PRO A 92 6.75 -9.44 3.82
CA PRO A 92 8.01 -8.84 3.42
C PRO A 92 8.00 -7.31 3.59
N SER A 93 9.20 -6.72 3.70
CA SER A 93 9.30 -5.27 3.78
C SER A 93 8.75 -4.61 2.52
N PHE A 94 8.30 -3.37 2.65
CA PHE A 94 7.73 -2.59 1.55
C PHE A 94 8.62 -2.59 0.29
N MET A 95 9.91 -2.33 0.45
CA MET A 95 10.84 -2.31 -0.70
C MET A 95 11.09 -3.69 -1.30
N THR A 96 10.95 -4.77 -0.52
CA THR A 96 11.00 -6.13 -1.05
C THR A 96 9.75 -6.43 -1.86
N LEU A 97 8.56 -6.08 -1.37
CA LEU A 97 7.31 -6.17 -2.12
C LEU A 97 7.41 -5.39 -3.42
N TYR A 98 7.88 -4.15 -3.38
CA TYR A 98 8.02 -3.30 -4.56
C TYR A 98 8.91 -3.91 -5.65
N ARG A 99 10.07 -4.47 -5.27
CA ARG A 99 10.96 -5.16 -6.21
C ARG A 99 10.32 -6.42 -6.79
N ALA A 100 9.62 -7.20 -5.96
CA ALA A 100 8.93 -8.40 -6.40
C ALA A 100 7.79 -8.07 -7.37
N THR A 101 6.97 -7.07 -7.05
CA THR A 101 5.89 -6.57 -7.91
C THR A 101 6.42 -6.10 -9.26
N ARG A 102 7.48 -5.28 -9.30
CA ARG A 102 8.11 -4.86 -10.57
C ARG A 102 8.51 -6.04 -11.45
N LYS A 103 9.05 -7.10 -10.83
CA LYS A 103 9.48 -8.31 -11.53
C LYS A 103 8.30 -9.15 -12.01
N SER A 104 7.23 -9.26 -11.23
CA SER A 104 6.09 -10.15 -11.54
C SER A 104 5.06 -9.51 -12.47
N SER A 105 4.82 -8.20 -12.36
CA SER A 105 3.74 -7.51 -13.08
C SER A 105 4.21 -6.78 -14.35
N GLY A 106 5.52 -6.79 -14.64
CA GLY A 106 6.10 -6.02 -15.75
C GLY A 106 6.11 -4.51 -15.52
N PHE A 107 5.79 -4.03 -14.31
CA PHE A 107 5.78 -2.62 -13.97
C PHE A 107 7.20 -2.02 -14.08
N THR A 108 7.34 -1.05 -14.99
CA THR A 108 8.57 -0.27 -15.19
C THR A 108 8.32 1.17 -14.74
N PRO A 109 8.69 1.53 -13.49
CA PRO A 109 8.45 2.86 -12.96
C PRO A 109 9.28 3.92 -13.69
N SER A 110 8.78 5.16 -13.72
CA SER A 110 9.62 6.31 -14.03
C SER A 110 10.72 6.53 -12.98
N GLU A 111 11.68 7.40 -13.29
CA GLU A 111 12.68 7.83 -12.31
C GLU A 111 12.03 8.54 -11.12
N ASP A 112 11.06 9.42 -11.41
CA ASP A 112 10.33 10.17 -10.37
C ASP A 112 9.53 9.23 -9.46
N CYS A 113 8.88 8.21 -10.02
CA CYS A 113 8.19 7.17 -9.25
C CYS A 113 9.19 6.40 -8.36
N THR A 114 10.36 6.03 -8.90
CA THR A 114 11.39 5.32 -8.15
C THR A 114 11.88 6.15 -6.96
N VAL A 115 12.22 7.42 -7.18
CA VAL A 115 12.63 8.35 -6.12
C VAL A 115 11.53 8.55 -5.09
N ALA A 116 10.28 8.73 -5.54
CA ALA A 116 9.13 8.91 -4.67
C ALA A 116 8.89 7.71 -3.76
N MET A 117 8.96 6.48 -4.29
CA MET A 117 8.78 5.24 -3.52
C MET A 117 9.80 5.13 -2.40
N ASP A 118 11.07 5.42 -2.67
CA ASP A 118 12.14 5.42 -1.68
C ASP A 118 11.94 6.51 -0.61
N LYS A 119 11.61 7.74 -1.02
CA LYS A 119 11.41 8.88 -0.11
C LYS A 119 10.20 8.69 0.80
N LEU A 120 9.07 8.26 0.25
CA LEU A 120 7.86 8.00 1.02
C LEU A 120 8.06 6.83 1.99
N HIS A 121 8.77 5.78 1.58
CA HIS A 121 9.12 4.68 2.47
C HIS A 121 9.99 5.15 3.65
N GLN A 122 11.00 5.97 3.38
CA GLN A 122 11.86 6.53 4.42
C GLN A 122 11.05 7.39 5.40
N LEU A 123 10.25 8.34 4.90
CA LEU A 123 9.41 9.21 5.74
C LEU A 123 8.43 8.41 6.60
N ARG A 124 7.77 7.41 6.02
CA ARG A 124 6.87 6.53 6.78
C ARG A 124 7.61 5.76 7.88
N ASN A 125 8.81 5.24 7.59
CA ASN A 125 9.62 4.57 8.61
C ASN A 125 10.02 5.54 9.72
N ASP A 126 10.42 6.77 9.37
CA ASP A 126 10.74 7.80 10.33
C ASP A 126 9.51 8.12 11.21
N PHE A 127 8.31 8.24 10.65
CA PHE A 127 7.11 8.51 11.45
C PHE A 127 6.73 7.39 12.42
N ILE A 128 6.99 6.12 12.09
CA ILE A 128 6.56 4.95 12.88
C ILE A 128 7.65 4.46 13.83
N HIS A 129 8.91 4.46 13.41
CA HIS A 129 10.03 3.84 14.12
C HIS A 129 10.93 4.87 14.84
N TYR A 130 10.49 6.12 14.99
CA TYR A 130 11.38 7.18 15.48
C TYR A 130 11.92 6.94 16.89
N HIS A 131 13.18 7.36 17.05
CA HIS A 131 13.85 7.52 18.34
C HIS A 131 13.26 8.74 19.06
N PRO A 132 13.20 8.79 20.40
CA PRO A 132 12.65 9.95 21.12
C PRO A 132 13.35 11.25 20.70
N GLY A 133 12.63 12.16 20.02
CA GLY A 133 13.17 13.42 19.50
C GLY A 133 12.17 14.22 18.67
N GLY A 134 12.37 15.53 18.55
CA GLY A 134 11.59 16.41 17.67
C GLY A 134 12.33 16.68 16.37
N TRP A 135 11.64 16.62 15.25
CA TRP A 135 12.18 16.94 13.92
C TRP A 135 11.14 17.68 13.07
N SER A 136 11.60 18.42 12.08
CA SER A 136 10.77 19.17 11.15
C SER A 136 10.89 18.59 9.74
N LEU A 137 9.80 18.60 8.99
CA LEU A 137 9.74 18.14 7.61
C LEU A 137 9.31 19.33 6.73
N GLN A 138 10.06 19.59 5.65
CA GLN A 138 9.57 20.45 4.58
C GLN A 138 8.51 19.69 3.80
N VAL A 139 7.32 20.29 3.66
CA VAL A 139 6.16 19.65 3.02
C VAL A 139 6.00 20.00 1.55
N ASP A 140 6.74 21.00 1.06
CA ASP A 140 6.82 21.32 -0.37
C ASP A 140 7.41 20.11 -1.13
N GLY A 141 6.86 19.80 -2.30
CA GLY A 141 7.29 18.63 -3.07
C GLY A 141 6.64 17.29 -2.65
N LEU A 142 6.01 17.21 -1.47
CA LEU A 142 5.32 15.98 -1.04
C LEU A 142 4.17 15.58 -1.97
N PRO A 143 3.30 16.50 -2.44
CA PRO A 143 2.26 16.14 -3.38
C PRO A 143 2.81 15.49 -4.67
N GLN A 144 3.95 15.95 -5.16
CA GLN A 144 4.61 15.49 -6.37
C GLN A 144 5.12 14.06 -6.19
N TRP A 145 5.73 13.74 -5.04
CA TRP A 145 6.15 12.37 -4.74
C TRP A 145 4.96 11.43 -4.64
N ILE A 146 3.89 11.84 -3.95
CA ILE A 146 2.67 11.04 -3.85
C ILE A 146 2.09 10.78 -5.24
N LEU A 147 1.98 11.81 -6.08
CA LEU A 147 1.47 11.69 -7.43
C LEU A 147 2.34 10.72 -8.27
N ALA A 148 3.67 10.90 -8.25
CA ALA A 148 4.59 10.04 -9.01
C ALA A 148 4.55 8.57 -8.57
N SER A 149 4.40 8.32 -7.26
CA SER A 149 4.23 6.94 -6.76
C SER A 149 2.88 6.31 -7.15
N GLY A 150 1.90 7.12 -7.56
CA GLY A 150 0.61 6.66 -8.10
C GLY A 150 0.72 5.86 -9.41
N GLU A 151 1.83 5.98 -10.14
CA GLU A 151 2.10 5.18 -11.35
C GLU A 151 1.93 3.67 -11.11
N LEU A 152 2.21 3.20 -9.90
CA LEU A 152 2.00 1.79 -9.53
C LEU A 152 0.52 1.41 -9.57
N LEU A 153 -0.35 2.27 -9.02
CA LEU A 153 -1.80 2.03 -9.03
C LEU A 153 -2.35 2.20 -10.45
N ASP A 154 -1.85 3.16 -11.22
CA ASP A 154 -2.20 3.32 -12.64
C ASP A 154 -1.88 2.06 -13.44
N HIS A 155 -0.69 1.47 -13.22
CA HIS A 155 -0.29 0.21 -13.84
C HIS A 155 -1.25 -0.94 -13.50
N PHE A 156 -1.68 -1.04 -12.24
CA PHE A 156 -2.64 -2.06 -11.82
C PHE A 156 -4.02 -1.84 -12.42
N LEU A 157 -4.48 -0.58 -12.51
CA LEU A 157 -5.77 -0.24 -13.11
C LEU A 157 -5.82 -0.49 -14.62
N ALA A 158 -4.69 -0.35 -15.30
CA ALA A 158 -4.53 -0.66 -16.71
C ALA A 158 -4.40 -2.17 -16.97
N SER A 159 -3.86 -2.92 -16.00
CA SER A 159 -3.54 -4.34 -16.14
C SER A 159 -4.55 -5.22 -15.38
N ARG A 160 -5.65 -5.61 -16.05
CA ARG A 160 -6.69 -6.48 -15.46
C ARG A 160 -6.20 -7.83 -14.94
N GLU A 161 -5.02 -8.27 -15.37
CA GLU A 161 -4.42 -9.54 -14.96
C GLU A 161 -3.57 -9.42 -13.69
N VAL A 162 -3.21 -8.20 -13.27
CA VAL A 162 -2.27 -7.99 -12.16
C VAL A 162 -2.97 -8.00 -10.82
N VAL A 163 -4.17 -7.44 -10.70
CA VAL A 163 -4.95 -7.48 -9.46
C VAL A 163 -6.28 -8.19 -9.71
N ARG A 164 -6.56 -9.23 -8.93
CA ARG A 164 -7.86 -9.90 -8.93
C ARG A 164 -8.72 -9.33 -7.81
N TRP A 165 -9.81 -8.69 -8.20
CA TRP A 165 -10.86 -8.27 -7.29
C TRP A 165 -11.84 -9.43 -7.10
N TYR A 166 -12.18 -9.76 -5.87
CA TYR A 166 -13.19 -10.80 -5.58
C TYR A 166 -14.62 -10.26 -5.69
N ASP A 167 -14.81 -8.94 -5.50
CA ASP A 167 -16.07 -8.22 -5.69
C ASP A 167 -15.89 -7.09 -6.72
N GLU A 168 -16.73 -7.07 -7.76
CA GLU A 168 -16.74 -5.99 -8.77
C GLU A 168 -17.07 -4.62 -8.17
N ASN A 169 -17.81 -4.58 -7.06
CA ASN A 169 -18.09 -3.35 -6.33
C ASN A 169 -16.82 -2.77 -5.70
N ASP A 170 -15.89 -3.61 -5.26
CA ASP A 170 -14.63 -3.17 -4.65
C ASP A 170 -13.69 -2.59 -5.70
N GLU A 171 -13.60 -3.20 -6.90
CA GLU A 171 -12.85 -2.62 -8.02
C GLU A 171 -13.38 -1.23 -8.39
N LYS A 172 -14.72 -1.12 -8.51
CA LYS A 172 -15.36 0.15 -8.83
C LYS A 172 -15.10 1.20 -7.75
N ALA A 173 -15.27 0.83 -6.49
CA ALA A 173 -15.02 1.72 -5.36
C ALA A 173 -13.55 2.17 -5.30
N PHE A 174 -12.61 1.27 -5.60
CA PHE A 174 -11.19 1.60 -5.67
C PHE A 174 -10.93 2.67 -6.74
N ARG A 175 -11.45 2.47 -7.96
CA ARG A 175 -11.29 3.43 -9.07
C ARG A 175 -11.87 4.80 -8.71
N GLU A 176 -13.06 4.83 -8.12
CA GLU A 176 -13.72 6.08 -7.70
C GLU A 176 -12.91 6.81 -6.63
N LYS A 177 -12.45 6.10 -5.59
CA LYS A 177 -11.65 6.69 -4.51
C LYS A 177 -10.28 7.18 -4.99
N TYR A 178 -9.64 6.44 -5.88
CA TYR A 178 -8.35 6.83 -6.41
C TYR A 178 -8.46 8.06 -7.31
N ALA A 179 -9.49 8.14 -8.16
CA ALA A 179 -9.77 9.34 -8.94
C ALA A 179 -10.06 10.55 -8.04
N GLU A 180 -10.88 10.38 -7.01
CA GLU A 180 -11.15 11.46 -6.03
C GLU A 180 -9.88 11.92 -5.32
N PHE A 181 -9.01 10.98 -4.95
CA PHE A 181 -7.71 11.28 -4.35
C PHE A 181 -6.82 12.09 -5.29
N GLN A 182 -6.71 11.68 -6.56
CA GLN A 182 -5.94 12.39 -7.58
C GLN A 182 -6.47 13.82 -7.77
N ASP A 183 -7.79 14.02 -7.87
CA ASP A 183 -8.38 15.35 -8.01
C ASP A 183 -8.04 16.27 -6.82
N ARG A 184 -8.16 15.75 -5.59
CA ARG A 184 -7.77 16.51 -4.39
C ARG A 184 -6.27 16.80 -4.36
N LEU A 185 -5.44 15.85 -4.79
CA LEU A 185 -3.99 16.00 -4.80
C LEU A 185 -3.56 17.11 -5.76
N HIS A 186 -4.11 17.13 -6.98
CA HIS A 186 -3.86 18.20 -7.94
C HIS A 186 -4.31 19.57 -7.40
N GLY A 187 -5.44 19.63 -6.69
CA GLY A 187 -5.91 20.86 -6.04
C GLY A 187 -4.89 21.46 -5.06
N VAL A 188 -4.23 20.61 -4.27
CA VAL A 188 -3.26 21.04 -3.25
C VAL A 188 -1.86 21.26 -3.81
N MET A 189 -1.52 20.70 -4.96
CA MET A 189 -0.20 20.90 -5.59
C MET A 189 0.08 22.39 -5.79
N SER A 190 -0.91 23.19 -6.20
CA SER A 190 -0.76 24.64 -6.39
C SER A 190 -0.36 25.41 -5.12
N VAL A 191 -0.60 24.85 -3.93
CA VAL A 191 -0.25 25.43 -2.64
C VAL A 191 1.16 25.02 -2.18
N TYR A 192 1.63 23.85 -2.62
CA TYR A 192 2.87 23.20 -2.17
C TYR A 192 3.86 22.96 -3.35
N SER A 193 3.78 23.83 -4.37
CA SER A 193 4.65 23.84 -5.57
C SER A 193 5.98 24.54 -5.33
#